data_AF-A0A953KFB3-F1
#
_entry.id   AF-A0A953KFB3-F1
#
_cell.length_a   1.000
_cell.length_b   1.000
_cell.length_c   1.000
_cell.angle_alpha   90.00
_cell.angle_beta   90.00
_cell.angle_gamma   90.00
#
_symmetry.space_group_name_H-M   'P 1'
#
loop_
_entity.id
_entity.type
_entity.pdbx_description
1 polymer ?
#
loop_
_entity_poly.entity_id
_entity_poly.type
_entity_poly.pdbx_seq_one_letter_code
_entity_poly.pdbx_strand_id
1 'polypeptide(L)'
;MRTIKLFLIATVLGSCLGQSAFAVSGEGCVAAPPQVGYRPSLFECNGNAAVLFRGSFRNAYSVVLRARGQYNDRDPNNTGCATNRCSPYKTQKRIELPEYQVNCLGDNGYSDFFARTTRISVKFQAEVTNSSDPSQFQQYCLEDKTAALN
;
A
#
# COMPACT_ATOMS: atom_id res chain seq x y z
N MET A 1 -5.60 -3.39 -62.71
CA MET A 1 -4.52 -3.99 -61.87
C MET A 1 -4.58 -3.34 -60.50
N ARG A 2 -4.93 -4.10 -59.45
CA ARG A 2 -5.12 -3.61 -58.07
C ARG A 2 -3.82 -3.80 -57.29
N THR A 3 -3.19 -2.72 -56.86
CA THR A 3 -2.00 -2.76 -56.00
C THR A 3 -2.44 -2.64 -54.54
N ILE A 4 -2.22 -3.70 -53.77
CA ILE A 4 -2.55 -3.81 -52.35
C ILE A 4 -1.55 -2.96 -51.56
N LYS A 5 -2.04 -1.97 -50.79
CA LYS A 5 -1.23 -1.24 -49.82
C LYS A 5 -1.05 -2.10 -48.57
N LEU A 6 0.18 -2.48 -48.29
CA LEU A 6 0.60 -3.16 -47.07
C LEU A 6 0.61 -2.13 -45.92
N PHE A 7 -0.31 -2.26 -44.95
CA PHE A 7 -0.24 -1.51 -43.70
C PHE A 7 0.67 -2.28 -42.73
N LEU A 8 1.83 -1.71 -42.42
CA LEU A 8 2.66 -2.16 -41.30
C LEU A 8 1.96 -1.73 -40.01
N ILE A 9 1.43 -2.68 -39.25
CA ILE A 9 0.97 -2.44 -37.87
C ILE A 9 2.20 -2.59 -36.98
N ALA A 10 2.71 -1.46 -36.47
CA ALA A 10 3.72 -1.46 -35.42
C ALA A 10 3.06 -1.92 -34.12
N THR A 11 3.31 -3.16 -33.72
CA THR A 11 2.97 -3.67 -32.39
C THR A 11 3.89 -3.01 -31.37
N VAL A 12 3.43 -1.94 -30.74
CA VAL A 12 4.05 -1.40 -29.53
C VAL A 12 3.79 -2.42 -28.42
N LEU A 13 4.75 -3.33 -28.22
CA LEU A 13 4.84 -4.13 -27.01
C LEU A 13 5.21 -3.19 -25.87
N GLY A 14 4.20 -2.54 -25.30
CA GLY A 14 4.31 -1.84 -24.03
C GLY A 14 4.59 -2.85 -22.94
N SER A 15 5.85 -2.99 -22.56
CA SER A 15 6.30 -3.72 -21.38
C SER A 15 5.78 -3.02 -20.12
N CYS A 16 4.51 -3.24 -19.75
CA CYS A 16 3.98 -2.91 -18.42
C CYS A 16 4.53 -3.93 -17.41
N LEU A 17 5.84 -3.93 -17.19
CA LEU A 17 6.45 -4.55 -16.02
C LEU A 17 6.19 -3.58 -14.86
N GLY A 18 5.04 -3.75 -14.20
CA GLY A 18 4.76 -3.16 -12.90
C GLY A 18 5.71 -3.71 -11.85
N GLN A 19 6.95 -3.23 -11.85
CA GLN A 19 7.94 -3.48 -10.81
C GLN A 19 7.74 -2.46 -9.70
N SER A 20 6.78 -2.71 -8.82
CA SER A 20 6.65 -1.98 -7.55
C SER A 20 7.10 -2.81 -6.36
N ALA A 21 8.00 -3.78 -6.58
CA ALA A 21 8.67 -4.52 -5.51
C ALA A 21 9.94 -3.77 -5.07
N PHE A 22 9.77 -2.59 -4.49
CA PHE A 22 10.88 -1.85 -3.88
C PHE A 22 11.29 -2.52 -2.56
N ALA A 23 12.59 -2.76 -2.38
CA ALA A 23 13.17 -3.18 -1.11
C ALA A 23 13.49 -1.94 -0.28
N VAL A 24 12.67 -1.68 0.73
CA VAL A 24 12.87 -0.65 1.75
C VAL A 24 14.08 -1.03 2.60
N SER A 25 15.05 -0.12 2.73
CA SER A 25 16.12 -0.26 3.70
C SER A 25 15.59 0.03 5.11
N GLY A 26 15.61 -1.00 5.97
CA GLY A 26 15.40 -0.84 7.42
C GLY A 26 13.97 -1.06 7.94
N GLU A 27 13.92 -1.40 9.23
CA GLU A 27 12.69 -1.65 10.01
C GLU A 27 12.27 -0.47 10.89
N GLY A 28 12.97 0.65 10.79
CA GLY A 28 12.74 1.84 11.61
C GLY A 28 11.35 2.41 11.33
N CYS A 29 10.52 2.46 12.37
CA CYS A 29 9.26 3.19 12.36
C CYS A 29 9.33 4.34 13.36
N VAL A 30 8.56 5.39 13.09
CA VAL A 30 8.37 6.51 14.03
C VAL A 30 6.96 6.45 14.61
N ALA A 31 6.71 7.21 15.68
CA ALA A 31 5.37 7.35 16.21
C ALA A 31 4.42 7.92 15.15
N ALA A 32 3.22 7.36 15.05
CA ALA A 32 2.22 7.83 14.08
C ALA A 32 1.71 9.22 14.49
N PRO A 33 1.77 10.22 13.58
CA PRO A 33 1.19 11.52 13.87
C PRO A 33 -0.35 11.43 13.83
N PRO A 34 -1.09 12.40 14.41
CA PRO A 34 -2.56 12.37 14.47
C PRO A 34 -3.27 12.24 13.12
N GLN A 35 -2.59 12.57 12.04
CA GLN A 35 -3.08 12.46 10.67
C GLN A 35 -3.07 11.04 10.10
N VAL A 36 -2.38 10.11 10.78
CA VAL A 36 -2.30 8.69 10.41
C VAL A 36 -3.04 7.88 11.48
N GLY A 37 -4.20 7.37 11.10
CA GLY A 37 -5.00 6.48 11.94
C GLY A 37 -5.02 5.05 11.42
N TYR A 38 -5.36 4.12 12.30
CA TYR A 38 -5.62 2.72 11.98
C TYR A 38 -6.89 2.27 12.68
N ARG A 39 -7.71 1.50 11.97
CA ARG A 39 -8.90 0.84 12.50
C ARG A 39 -8.78 -0.65 12.16
N PRO A 40 -8.79 -1.56 13.15
CA PRO A 40 -8.68 -3.00 12.90
C PRO A 40 -9.91 -3.55 12.15
N SER A 41 -11.05 -2.90 12.28
CA SER A 41 -12.25 -3.21 11.51
C SER A 41 -13.03 -1.92 11.25
N LEU A 42 -13.54 -1.76 10.03
CA LEU A 42 -14.33 -0.61 9.64
C LEU A 42 -15.46 -1.02 8.71
N PHE A 43 -16.67 -0.55 8.99
CA PHE A 43 -17.89 -0.94 8.26
C PHE A 43 -17.83 -0.55 6.78
N GLU A 44 -17.33 0.64 6.48
CA GLU A 44 -17.13 1.18 5.12
C GLU A 44 -16.16 0.34 4.29
N CYS A 45 -15.32 -0.45 4.98
CA CYS A 45 -14.40 -1.42 4.41
C CYS A 45 -14.93 -2.87 4.51
N ASN A 46 -16.23 -3.06 4.71
CA ASN A 46 -16.86 -4.38 4.86
C ASN A 46 -16.28 -5.20 6.03
N GLY A 47 -15.95 -4.53 7.13
CA GLY A 47 -15.34 -5.16 8.31
C GLY A 47 -13.82 -5.37 8.21
N ASN A 48 -13.21 -5.05 7.08
CA ASN A 48 -11.75 -5.09 6.94
C ASN A 48 -11.09 -3.93 7.69
N ALA A 49 -9.81 -4.09 7.96
CA ALA A 49 -8.99 -3.05 8.55
C ALA A 49 -8.83 -1.86 7.59
N ALA A 50 -8.58 -0.69 8.15
CA ALA A 50 -8.40 0.54 7.40
C ALA A 50 -7.27 1.40 7.97
N VAL A 51 -6.55 2.08 7.07
CA VAL A 51 -5.65 3.17 7.44
C VAL A 51 -6.32 4.49 7.05
N LEU A 52 -6.46 5.39 8.02
CA LEU A 52 -7.10 6.68 7.88
C LEU A 52 -6.05 7.76 7.67
N PHE A 53 -6.21 8.57 6.63
CA PHE A 53 -5.33 9.71 6.36
C PHE A 53 -6.05 11.03 6.40
N ARG A 54 -5.43 12.01 7.06
CA ARG A 54 -5.92 13.40 7.17
C ARG A 54 -4.86 14.37 6.63
N GLY A 55 -5.27 15.57 6.24
CA GLY A 55 -4.35 16.61 5.76
C GLY A 55 -3.49 16.16 4.58
N SER A 56 -2.18 16.42 4.63
CA SER A 56 -1.22 16.10 3.56
C SER A 56 -1.10 14.61 3.23
N PHE A 57 -1.41 13.72 4.17
CA PHE A 57 -1.34 12.27 3.98
C PHE A 57 -2.36 11.72 2.99
N ARG A 58 -3.42 12.49 2.70
CA ARG A 58 -4.43 12.11 1.70
C ARG A 58 -3.82 11.94 0.30
N ASN A 59 -2.70 12.60 0.01
CA ASN A 59 -2.04 12.45 -1.29
C ASN A 59 -1.07 11.26 -1.34
N ALA A 60 -1.06 10.39 -0.32
CA ALA A 60 -0.20 9.22 -0.32
C ALA A 60 -0.50 8.31 -1.52
N TYR A 61 0.57 7.93 -2.22
CA TYR A 61 0.51 7.03 -3.36
C TYR A 61 0.02 5.64 -2.95
N SER A 62 0.63 5.05 -1.91
CA SER A 62 0.32 3.69 -1.48
C SER A 62 0.51 3.50 0.03
N VAL A 63 -0.22 2.54 0.58
CA VAL A 63 -0.17 2.13 1.99
C VAL A 63 -0.02 0.61 2.07
N VAL A 64 0.87 0.15 2.94
CA VAL A 64 1.13 -1.27 3.16
C VAL A 64 1.32 -1.54 4.65
N LEU A 65 0.59 -2.51 5.21
CA LEU A 65 0.92 -3.06 6.52
C LEU A 65 2.11 -4.01 6.40
N ARG A 66 3.08 -3.89 7.30
CA ARG A 66 4.30 -4.69 7.23
C ARG A 66 4.56 -5.46 8.51
N ALA A 67 5.01 -6.69 8.32
CA ALA A 67 5.55 -7.51 9.39
C ALA A 67 7.04 -7.23 9.63
N ARG A 68 7.52 -7.60 10.81
CA ARG A 68 8.96 -7.65 11.12
C ARG A 68 9.68 -8.52 10.07
N GLY A 69 10.83 -8.06 9.56
CA GLY A 69 11.56 -8.73 8.47
C GLY A 69 11.02 -8.51 7.05
N GLN A 70 9.91 -7.79 6.87
CA GLN A 70 9.35 -7.51 5.54
C GLN A 70 9.90 -6.21 4.95
N TYR A 71 10.90 -6.34 4.07
CA TYR A 71 11.58 -5.21 3.43
C TYR A 71 10.99 -4.83 2.09
N ASN A 72 10.30 -5.72 1.39
CA ASN A 72 9.67 -5.38 0.12
C ASN A 72 8.16 -5.16 0.24
N ASP A 73 7.60 -4.56 -0.78
CA ASP A 73 6.16 -4.36 -0.96
C ASP A 73 5.40 -5.64 -1.34
N ARG A 74 6.05 -6.82 -1.36
CA ARG A 74 5.37 -8.07 -1.71
C ARG A 74 4.65 -8.62 -0.51
N ASP A 75 3.62 -9.39 -0.80
CA ASP A 75 2.94 -10.16 0.22
C ASP A 75 3.91 -11.15 0.89
N PRO A 76 4.02 -11.16 2.24
CA PRO A 76 4.90 -12.07 2.96
C PRO A 76 4.44 -13.54 2.85
N ASN A 77 3.16 -13.79 2.60
CA ASN A 77 2.58 -15.13 2.46
C ASN A 77 2.40 -15.54 0.99
N ASN A 78 2.49 -14.60 0.05
CA ASN A 78 2.45 -14.86 -1.39
C ASN A 78 3.41 -13.94 -2.15
N THR A 79 4.69 -14.28 -2.18
CA THR A 79 5.73 -13.43 -2.77
C THR A 79 5.61 -13.20 -4.29
N GLY A 80 4.74 -13.94 -4.98
CA GLY A 80 4.33 -13.67 -6.36
C GLY A 80 3.36 -12.49 -6.50
N CYS A 81 2.69 -12.11 -5.41
CA CYS A 81 1.81 -10.96 -5.37
C CYS A 81 2.58 -9.67 -5.03
N ALA A 82 2.70 -8.79 -6.02
CA ALA A 82 3.23 -7.43 -5.86
C ALA A 82 2.16 -6.33 -5.96
N THR A 83 0.95 -6.67 -6.40
CA THR A 83 -0.12 -5.69 -6.65
C THR A 83 -1.08 -5.60 -5.47
N ASN A 84 -1.90 -4.54 -5.43
CA ASN A 84 -2.91 -4.39 -4.40
C ASN A 84 -3.89 -5.58 -4.42
N ARG A 85 -4.38 -5.96 -5.60
CA ARG A 85 -5.50 -6.91 -5.79
C ARG A 85 -5.31 -8.28 -5.14
N CYS A 86 -4.09 -8.71 -4.89
CA CYS A 86 -3.79 -10.04 -4.39
C CYS A 86 -3.16 -10.06 -2.99
N SER A 87 -3.00 -8.91 -2.32
CA SER A 87 -2.35 -8.82 -1.02
C SER A 87 -3.25 -8.17 0.03
N PRO A 88 -3.60 -8.86 1.13
CA PRO A 88 -4.44 -8.28 2.16
C PRO A 88 -3.77 -7.09 2.85
N TYR A 89 -2.44 -7.04 2.86
CA TYR A 89 -1.64 -5.98 3.48
C TYR A 89 -1.70 -4.63 2.77
N LYS A 90 -2.25 -4.56 1.55
CA LYS A 90 -2.32 -3.35 0.74
C LYS A 90 -3.74 -2.80 0.65
N THR A 91 -3.84 -1.51 0.33
CA THR A 91 -5.11 -0.85 0.05
C THR A 91 -5.83 -1.48 -1.14
N GLN A 92 -6.98 -2.12 -0.90
CA GLN A 92 -7.87 -2.67 -1.92
C GLN A 92 -8.83 -1.63 -2.47
N LYS A 93 -9.30 -0.74 -1.59
CA LYS A 93 -10.28 0.29 -1.90
C LYS A 93 -9.92 1.57 -1.18
N ARG A 94 -9.99 2.69 -1.89
CA ARG A 94 -9.83 4.03 -1.33
C ARG A 94 -11.19 4.73 -1.33
N ILE A 95 -11.54 5.35 -0.21
CA ILE A 95 -12.76 6.15 -0.06
C ILE A 95 -12.34 7.55 0.33
N GLU A 96 -12.71 8.54 -0.49
CA GLU A 96 -12.49 9.95 -0.20
C GLU A 96 -13.68 10.51 0.58
N LEU A 97 -13.42 11.01 1.78
CA LEU A 97 -14.39 11.74 2.59
C LEU A 97 -13.88 13.18 2.80
N PRO A 98 -14.74 14.13 3.21
CA PRO A 98 -14.36 15.54 3.31
C PRO A 98 -13.11 15.77 4.17
N GLU A 99 -13.03 15.09 5.32
CA GLU A 99 -11.97 15.30 6.32
C GLU A 99 -10.88 14.24 6.31
N TYR A 100 -11.15 13.07 5.74
CA TYR A 100 -10.22 11.95 5.74
C TYR A 100 -10.34 11.08 4.49
N GLN A 101 -9.24 10.41 4.16
CA GLN A 101 -9.19 9.33 3.18
C GLN A 101 -9.14 8.00 3.94
N VAL A 102 -10.02 7.07 3.57
CA VAL A 102 -10.04 5.70 4.10
C VAL A 102 -9.34 4.78 3.12
N ASN A 103 -8.27 4.12 3.57
CA ASN A 103 -7.56 3.10 2.80
C ASN A 103 -7.96 1.72 3.35
N CYS A 104 -8.97 1.10 2.73
CA CYS A 104 -9.44 -0.23 3.12
C CYS A 104 -8.45 -1.30 2.71
N LEU A 105 -8.03 -2.12 3.66
CA LEU A 105 -7.13 -3.25 3.46
C LEU A 105 -7.92 -4.49 3.02
N GLY A 106 -7.20 -5.54 2.62
CA GLY A 106 -7.84 -6.75 2.07
C GLY A 106 -8.28 -7.77 3.10
N ASP A 107 -8.07 -7.50 4.39
CA ASP A 107 -8.57 -8.32 5.48
C ASP A 107 -8.78 -7.49 6.75
N ASN A 108 -9.32 -8.11 7.79
CA ASN A 108 -9.56 -7.56 9.10
C ASN A 108 -8.33 -7.63 10.02
N GLY A 109 -8.22 -6.69 10.97
CA GLY A 109 -7.16 -6.54 11.98
C GLY A 109 -6.97 -7.75 12.90
N TYR A 110 -7.98 -8.61 12.99
CA TYR A 110 -8.00 -9.80 13.84
C TYR A 110 -7.59 -11.07 13.10
N SER A 111 -7.28 -10.98 11.80
CA SER A 111 -6.93 -12.15 11.01
C SER A 111 -5.48 -12.59 11.20
N ASP A 112 -5.23 -13.87 10.90
CA ASP A 112 -3.88 -14.44 10.93
C ASP A 112 -2.92 -13.77 9.94
N PHE A 113 -3.44 -13.13 8.89
CA PHE A 113 -2.60 -12.35 7.99
C PHE A 113 -1.93 -11.20 8.74
N PHE A 114 -2.65 -10.48 9.59
CA PHE A 114 -2.13 -9.30 10.27
C PHE A 114 -1.48 -9.58 11.63
N ALA A 115 -1.52 -10.83 12.11
CA ALA A 115 -0.96 -11.24 13.41
C ALA A 115 0.49 -10.77 13.66
N ARG A 116 1.31 -10.66 12.60
CA ARG A 116 2.72 -10.25 12.68
C ARG A 116 2.99 -8.81 12.22
N THR A 117 1.96 -8.06 11.84
CA THR A 117 2.12 -6.69 11.38
C THR A 117 2.46 -5.78 12.54
N THR A 118 3.48 -4.93 12.33
CA THR A 118 4.00 -4.03 13.35
C THR A 118 4.17 -2.60 12.85
N ARG A 119 3.95 -2.36 11.56
CA ARG A 119 4.22 -1.08 10.91
C ARG A 119 3.22 -0.76 9.81
N ILE A 120 2.87 0.51 9.68
CA ILE A 120 2.18 1.08 8.53
C ILE A 120 3.24 1.77 7.67
N SER A 121 3.44 1.30 6.45
CA SER A 121 4.31 1.94 5.47
C SER A 121 3.50 2.83 4.54
N VAL A 122 3.95 4.07 4.38
CA VAL A 122 3.32 5.06 3.52
C VAL A 122 4.32 5.46 2.44
N LYS A 123 3.91 5.33 1.18
CA LYS A 123 4.62 5.84 0.02
C LYS A 123 3.95 7.12 -0.43
N PHE A 124 4.71 8.20 -0.53
CA PHE A 124 4.22 9.48 -1.04
C PHE A 124 4.39 9.61 -2.55
N GLN A 125 5.21 8.74 -3.16
CA GLN A 125 5.51 8.73 -4.59
C GLN A 125 5.46 7.30 -5.15
N ALA A 126 5.27 7.17 -6.46
CA ALA A 126 5.21 5.88 -7.15
C ALA A 126 6.57 5.16 -7.13
N GLU A 127 7.61 5.91 -7.45
CA GLU A 127 8.99 5.47 -7.38
C GLU A 127 9.62 5.97 -6.08
N VAL A 128 10.10 5.04 -5.26
CA VAL A 128 10.88 5.35 -4.07
C VAL A 128 12.32 5.02 -4.42
N THR A 129 13.16 6.04 -4.59
CA THR A 129 14.59 5.88 -4.87
C THR A 129 15.41 5.91 -3.57
N ASN A 130 14.87 6.50 -2.51
CA ASN A 130 15.50 6.57 -1.19
C ASN A 130 14.47 6.33 -0.07
N SER A 131 14.51 5.16 0.57
CA SER A 131 13.62 4.85 1.72
C SER A 131 13.93 5.62 3.00
N SER A 132 15.09 6.26 3.09
CA SER A 132 15.44 7.10 4.24
C SER A 132 14.93 8.54 4.08
N ASP A 133 14.39 8.90 2.91
CA ASP A 133 13.81 10.20 2.64
C ASP A 133 12.32 10.21 3.03
N PRO A 134 11.94 10.91 4.12
CA PRO A 134 10.55 10.94 4.60
C PRO A 134 9.59 11.63 3.62
N SER A 135 10.09 12.35 2.60
CA SER A 135 9.26 12.90 1.52
C SER A 135 8.85 11.86 0.47
N GLN A 136 9.55 10.73 0.40
CA GLN A 136 9.24 9.62 -0.51
C GLN A 136 8.55 8.47 0.22
N PHE A 137 9.03 8.14 1.43
CA PHE A 137 8.61 6.96 2.18
C PHE A 137 8.74 7.16 3.69
N GLN A 138 7.73 6.73 4.45
CA GLN A 138 7.78 6.73 5.91
C GLN A 138 7.09 5.49 6.49
N GLN A 139 7.64 4.95 7.57
CA GLN A 139 7.00 3.90 8.36
C GLN A 139 6.55 4.45 9.71
N TYR A 140 5.35 4.05 10.12
CA TYR A 140 4.76 4.38 11.41
C TYR A 140 4.55 3.11 12.24
N CYS A 141 4.86 3.18 13.53
CA CYS A 141 4.74 2.02 14.40
C CYS A 141 3.26 1.69 14.65
N LEU A 142 2.93 0.40 14.55
CA LEU A 142 1.63 -0.17 14.89
C LEU A 142 1.89 -1.20 15.98
N GLU A 143 1.86 -0.76 17.24
CA GLU A 143 2.18 -1.61 18.39
C GLU A 143 1.18 -2.76 18.54
N ASP A 144 -0.09 -2.50 18.24
CA ASP A 144 -1.13 -3.51 18.23
C ASP A 144 -2.07 -3.37 17.03
N LYS A 145 -1.98 -4.33 16.11
CA LYS A 145 -2.91 -4.59 14.99
C LYS A 145 -4.38 -4.78 15.40
N THR A 146 -4.68 -5.09 16.65
CA THR A 146 -6.06 -5.21 17.15
C THR A 146 -6.55 -3.96 17.86
N ALA A 147 -5.69 -2.97 18.09
CA ALA A 147 -6.04 -1.69 18.68
C ALA A 147 -6.19 -0.61 17.61
N ALA A 148 -7.09 0.34 17.86
CA ALA A 148 -7.18 1.54 17.03
C ALA A 148 -5.98 2.47 17.31
N LEU A 149 -5.49 3.12 16.25
CA LEU A 149 -4.48 4.17 16.31
C LEU A 149 -5.13 5.48 15.85
N ASN A 150 -4.99 6.58 16.61
CA ASN A 150 -5.47 7.93 16.28
C ASN A 150 -6.88 7.99 15.65
#